data_AF-A0A939UQV5-F1
#
_entry.id   AF-A0A939UQV5-F1
#
_cell.length_a   1.000
_cell.length_b   1.000
_cell.length_c   1.000
_cell.angle_alpha   90.00
_cell.angle_beta   90.00
_cell.angle_gamma   90.00
#
_symmetry.space_group_name_H-M   'P 1'
#
loop_
_entity.id
_entity.type
_entity.pdbx_description
1 polymer ?
#
loop_
_entity_poly.entity_id
_entity_poly.type
_entity_poly.pdbx_seq_one_letter_code
_entity_poly.pdbx_strand_id
1 'polypeptide(L)' 'NRIDGMAGPVSSITGIAIANQLTVSVCDLLAEEGVEAPVFISANTDEGDAYNKALLERNKDRIHYM' A
#
# COMPACT_ATOMS: atom_id res chain seq x y z
N ASN A 1 29.50 -23.82 -13.33
CA ASN A 1 28.47 -22.79 -13.07
C ASN A 1 28.71 -22.18 -11.70
N ARG A 2 29.54 -21.13 -11.64
CA ARG A 2 29.74 -20.34 -10.41
C ARG A 2 28.92 -19.07 -10.58
N ILE A 3 28.05 -18.77 -9.62
CA ILE A 3 27.33 -17.49 -9.59
C ILE A 3 28.23 -16.53 -8.82
N ASP A 4 28.77 -15.54 -9.51
CA ASP A 4 29.72 -14.57 -8.95
C ASP A 4 29.03 -13.40 -8.22
N GLY A 5 27.81 -13.60 -7.71
CA GLY A 5 27.00 -12.61 -6.98
C GLY A 5 26.04 -13.24 -5.97
N MET A 6 25.45 -12.42 -5.09
CA MET A 6 24.44 -12.89 -4.13
C MET A 6 23.15 -13.29 -4.88
N ALA A 7 22.85 -14.58 -4.92
CA ALA A 7 21.58 -15.10 -5.42
C ALA A 7 20.60 -15.29 -4.26
N GLY A 8 19.33 -14.91 -4.47
CA GLY A 8 18.25 -15.06 -3.48
C GLY A 8 18.31 -14.13 -2.26
N PRO A 9 18.64 -12.83 -2.38
CA PRO A 9 18.52 -11.92 -1.23
C PRO A 9 17.06 -11.82 -0.77
N VAL A 10 16.83 -12.05 0.52
CA VAL A 10 15.49 -12.08 1.13
C VAL A 10 15.04 -10.67 1.58
N SER A 11 15.95 -9.70 1.57
CA SER A 11 15.69 -8.35 2.07
C SER A 11 14.48 -7.67 1.41
N SER A 12 14.27 -7.84 0.10
CA SER A 12 13.12 -7.26 -0.60
C SER A 12 11.79 -7.86 -0.12
N ILE A 13 11.67 -9.18 -0.05
CA ILE A 13 10.43 -9.83 0.40
C ILE A 13 10.16 -9.54 1.88
N THR A 14 11.21 -9.51 2.72
CA THR A 14 11.09 -9.10 4.13
C THR A 14 10.64 -7.64 4.24
N GLY A 15 11.24 -6.73 3.48
CA GLY A 15 10.87 -5.32 3.47
C GLY A 15 9.42 -5.09 3.05
N ILE A 16 8.96 -5.80 2.01
CA ILE A 16 7.57 -5.75 1.54
C ILE A 16 6.61 -6.28 2.62
N ALA A 17 6.95 -7.38 3.29
CA ALA A 17 6.13 -7.93 4.37
C ALA A 17 5.98 -6.93 5.53
N ILE A 18 7.08 -6.29 5.93
CA ILE A 18 7.07 -5.26 6.99
C ILE A 18 6.22 -4.06 6.57
N ALA A 19 6.39 -3.56 5.35
CA ALA A 19 5.64 -2.40 4.86
C ALA A 19 4.12 -2.66 4.81
N ASN A 20 3.73 -3.85 4.33
CA ASN A 20 2.33 -4.25 4.33
C ASN A 20 1.77 -4.38 5.76
N GLN A 21 2.50 -5.03 6.66
CA GLN A 21 2.06 -5.18 8.05
C GLN A 21 1.89 -3.83 8.74
N LEU A 22 2.84 -2.92 8.55
CA LEU A 22 2.77 -1.56 9.07
C LEU A 22 1.51 -0.83 8.55
N THR A 23 1.23 -0.95 7.25
CA THR A 23 0.07 -0.33 6.62
C THR A 23 -1.24 -0.86 7.22
N VAL A 24 -1.36 -2.18 7.38
CA VAL A 24 -2.54 -2.82 7.99
C VAL A 24 -2.71 -2.37 9.45
N SER A 25 -1.64 -2.39 10.25
CA SER A 25 -1.72 -1.97 11.65
C SER A 25 -2.14 -0.51 11.83
N VAL A 26 -1.71 0.39 10.93
CA VAL A 26 -2.19 1.78 10.93
C VAL A 26 -3.68 1.86 10.58
N CYS A 27 -4.15 1.06 9.62
CA CYS A 27 -5.57 1.01 9.27
C CYS A 27 -6.43 0.49 10.42
N ASP A 28 -5.96 -0.52 11.14
CA ASP A 28 -6.67 -1.07 12.31
C ASP A 28 -6.82 -0.01 13.41
N LEU A 29 -5.75 0.73 13.72
CA LEU A 29 -5.79 1.81 14.71
C LEU A 29 -6.76 2.93 14.30
N LEU A 30 -6.79 3.31 13.02
CA LEU A 30 -7.76 4.29 12.52
C LEU A 30 -9.20 3.78 12.69
N ALA A 31 -9.43 2.50 12.37
CA ALA A 31 -10.75 1.89 12.51
C ALA A 31 -11.21 1.82 13.98
N GLU A 32 -10.30 1.53 14.91
CA GLU A 32 -10.56 1.56 16.36
C GLU A 32 -10.99 2.96 16.84
N GLU A 33 -10.47 4.01 16.22
CA GLU A 33 -10.86 5.41 16.48
C GLU A 33 -12.14 5.84 15.72
N GLY A 34 -12.76 4.95 14.95
CA GLY A 34 -13.93 5.26 14.12
C GLY A 34 -13.61 6.10 12.88
N VAL A 35 -12.33 6.15 12.47
CA VAL A 35 -11.87 6.85 11.28
C VAL A 35 -11.80 5.86 10.11
N GLU A 36 -12.47 6.18 9.01
CA GLU A 36 -12.39 5.37 7.79
C GLU A 36 -10.98 5.46 7.18
N ALA A 37 -10.30 4.31 7.09
CA ALA A 37 -8.94 4.25 6.57
C ALA A 37 -8.89 4.56 5.06
N PRO A 38 -7.96 5.42 4.61
CA PRO A 38 -7.80 5.81 3.21
C PRO A 38 -7.10 4.71 2.38
N VAL A 39 -7.77 3.60 2.13
CA VAL A 39 -7.20 2.43 1.44
C VAL A 39 -7.85 2.23 0.08
N PHE A 40 -7.06 2.09 -0.98
CA PHE A 40 -7.60 1.76 -2.30
C PHE A 40 -8.36 0.43 -2.27
N ILE A 41 -9.51 0.41 -2.93
CA ILE A 41 -10.31 -0.80 -3.10
C ILE A 41 -10.15 -1.35 -4.51
N SER A 42 -10.59 -2.59 -4.72
CA SER A 42 -10.53 -3.22 -6.04
C SER A 42 -11.28 -2.37 -7.07
N ALA A 43 -10.58 -1.95 -8.13
CA ALA A 43 -11.15 -1.16 -9.23
C ALA A 43 -11.97 -2.01 -10.23
N ASN A 44 -12.33 -3.25 -9.88
CA ASN A 44 -13.12 -4.12 -10.73
C ASN A 44 -14.62 -3.73 -10.75
N THR A 45 -15.03 -2.72 -9.97
CA THR A 45 -16.37 -2.13 -9.99
C THR A 45 -16.28 -0.63 -10.20
N ASP A 46 -17.33 -0.03 -10.78
CA ASP A 46 -17.39 1.41 -11.06
C ASP A 46 -17.32 2.23 -9.75
N GLU A 47 -17.89 1.71 -8.66
CA GLU A 47 -17.79 2.32 -7.34
C GLU A 47 -16.34 2.32 -6.83
N GLY A 48 -15.58 1.27 -7.15
CA GLY A 48 -14.17 1.14 -6.79
C GLY A 48 -13.29 2.17 -7.48
N ASP A 49 -13.49 2.37 -8.79
CA ASP A 49 -12.73 3.37 -9.55
C ASP A 49 -13.03 4.80 -9.06
N ALA A 50 -14.31 5.13 -8.86
CA ALA A 50 -14.72 6.44 -8.37
C ALA A 50 -14.14 6.75 -6.97
N TYR A 51 -14.19 5.77 -6.06
CA TYR A 51 -13.61 5.88 -4.72
C TYR A 51 -12.10 6.12 -4.78
N ASN A 52 -11.38 5.31 -5.56
CA ASN A 52 -9.92 5.41 -5.67
C ASN A 52 -9.51 6.76 -6.29
N LYS A 53 -10.23 7.24 -7.30
CA LYS A 53 -9.97 8.54 -7.93
C LYS A 53 -10.14 9.69 -6.94
N ALA A 54 -11.21 9.68 -6.16
CA ALA A 54 -11.45 10.68 -5.12
C ALA A 54 -10.34 10.64 -4.05
N LEU A 55 -9.91 9.44 -3.67
CA LEU A 55 -8.84 9.25 -2.71
C LEU A 55 -7.49 9.78 -3.21
N LEU A 56 -7.18 9.54 -4.49
CA LEU A 56 -5.97 10.03 -5.15
C LEU A 56 -5.95 11.55 -5.21
N GLU A 57 -7.05 12.17 -5.66
CA GLU A 57 -7.17 13.63 -5.75
C GLU A 57 -6.99 14.30 -4.38
N ARG A 58 -7.57 13.72 -3.31
CA ARG A 58 -7.42 14.20 -1.93
C ARG A 58 -5.97 14.17 -1.43
N ASN A 59 -5.13 13.29 -1.99
CA ASN A 59 -3.76 13.07 -1.53
C ASN A 59 -2.68 13.49 -2.54
N LYS A 60 -3.05 14.09 -3.68
CA LYS A 60 -2.14 14.39 -4.79
C LYS A 60 -0.87 15.16 -4.37
N ASP A 61 -0.99 16.10 -3.43
CA ASP A 61 0.13 16.92 -2.97
C ASP A 61 1.16 16.13 -2.14
N ARG A 62 0.81 14.89 -1.74
CA ARG A 62 1.63 13.97 -0.97
C ARG A 62 2.26 12.88 -1.84
N ILE A 63 1.97 12.84 -3.14
CA ILE A 63 2.43 11.81 -4.07
C ILE A 63 3.42 12.44 -5.05
N HIS A 64 4.70 12.10 -4.92
CA HIS A 64 5.77 12.71 -5.72
C HIS A 64 5.93 12.09 -7.11
N TYR A 65 5.37 10.90 -7.33
CA TYR A 65 5.42 10.18 -8.60
C TYR A 65 4.04 9.58 -8.86
N MET A 66 3.25 10.27 -9.68
CA MET A 66 1.95 9.83 -10.18
C MET A 66 2.05 9.39 -11.63
#